data_AF-A0A076MV08-F1
#
_entry.id   AF-A0A076MV08-F1
#
_cell.length_a   1.000
_cell.length_b   1.000
_cell.length_c   1.000
_cell.angle_alpha   90.00
_cell.angle_beta   90.00
_cell.angle_gamma   90.00
#
_symmetry.space_group_name_H-M   'P 1'
#
loop_
_entity.id
_entity.type
_entity.pdbx_description
1 polymer ?
#
loop_
_entity_poly.entity_id
_entity_poly.type
_entity_poly.pdbx_seq_one_letter_code
_entity_poly.pdbx_strand_id
1 'polypeptide(L)' 'MPEDRTPQTRIVLAVPDADAFEPGPGVEVVTPFEDTHYGTREATVRDPDGRLWSLQAPAGK' A
#
# COMPACT_ATOMS: atom_id res chain seq x y z
N MET A 1 -13.56 10.64 7.32
CA MET A 1 -12.72 9.99 8.35
C MET A 1 -13.62 9.69 9.53
N PRO A 2 -13.57 8.48 10.14
CA PRO A 2 -14.26 8.22 11.40
C PRO A 2 -13.84 9.26 12.44
N GLU A 3 -14.80 9.79 13.19
CA GLU A 3 -14.60 10.89 14.15
C GLU A 3 -13.64 10.53 15.30
N ASP A 4 -13.49 9.25 15.60
CA ASP A 4 -12.61 8.73 16.64
C ASP A 4 -11.14 8.53 16.21
N ARG A 5 -10.78 8.83 14.96
CA ARG A 5 -9.41 8.66 14.45
C ARG A 5 -8.71 10.00 14.25
N THR A 6 -7.64 10.24 15.01
CA THR A 6 -6.72 11.35 14.75
C THR A 6 -6.08 11.18 13.37
N PRO A 7 -6.07 12.21 12.51
CA PRO A 7 -5.36 12.18 11.23
C PRO A 7 -3.87 11.85 11.44
N GLN A 8 -3.32 11.00 10.60
CA GLN A 8 -1.91 10.61 10.65
C GLN A 8 -1.25 10.87 9.29
N THR A 9 -0.02 11.36 9.32
CA THR A 9 0.84 11.40 8.13
C THR A 9 1.42 10.02 7.91
N ARG A 10 1.24 9.47 6.71
CA ARG A 10 1.81 8.18 6.30
C ARG A 10 2.71 8.38 5.08
N ILE A 11 3.89 7.75 5.10
CA ILE A 11 4.72 7.64 3.90
C ILE A 11 4.13 6.55 3.02
N VAL A 12 3.86 6.91 1.76
CA VAL A 12 3.33 6.01 0.74
C VAL A 12 4.33 5.93 -0.40
N LEU A 13 4.68 4.72 -0.80
CA LEU A 13 5.60 4.46 -1.90
C LEU A 13 4.79 4.18 -3.17
N ALA A 14 5.07 4.92 -4.24
CA ALA A 14 4.40 4.73 -5.51
C ALA A 14 4.95 3.50 -6.25
N VAL A 15 4.05 2.71 -6.82
CA VAL A 15 4.34 1.57 -7.69
C VAL A 15 3.63 1.81 -9.02
N PRO A 16 4.27 1.54 -10.17
CA PRO A 16 3.68 1.85 -11.47
C PRO A 16 2.43 1.03 -11.80
N ASP A 17 2.37 -0.22 -11.33
CA ASP A 17 1.31 -1.17 -11.64
C ASP A 17 1.12 -2.15 -10.46
N ALA A 18 -0.11 -2.34 -10.01
CA ALA A 18 -0.46 -3.26 -8.93
C ALA A 18 -0.37 -4.73 -9.35
N ASP A 19 -0.75 -5.03 -10.60
CA ASP A 19 -0.86 -6.39 -11.13
C ASP A 19 0.51 -6.93 -11.56
N ALA A 20 1.44 -6.05 -11.91
CA ALA A 20 2.84 -6.39 -12.20
C ALA A 20 3.77 -6.27 -10.98
N PHE A 21 3.26 -5.92 -9.79
CA PHE A 21 4.09 -5.77 -8.60
C PHE A 21 4.54 -7.13 -8.07
N GLU A 22 5.86 -7.32 -8.03
CA GLU A 22 6.47 -8.48 -7.38
C GLU A 22 7.28 -8.01 -6.15
N PRO A 23 6.98 -8.51 -4.95
CA PRO A 23 7.74 -8.16 -3.76
C PRO A 23 9.19 -8.68 -3.88
N GLY A 24 10.14 -7.83 -3.53
CA GLY A 24 11.55 -8.21 -3.44
C GLY A 24 11.79 -9.28 -2.35
N PRO A 25 12.97 -9.92 -2.35
CA PRO A 25 13.30 -10.95 -1.37
C PRO A 25 13.19 -10.41 0.07
N GLY A 26 12.46 -11.15 0.91
CA GLY A 26 12.22 -10.80 2.31
C GLY A 26 11.13 -9.76 2.55
N VAL A 27 10.46 -9.27 1.49
CA VAL A 27 9.26 -8.43 1.62
C VAL A 27 8.02 -9.31 1.68
N GLU A 28 7.22 -9.13 2.73
CA GLU A 28 5.96 -9.85 2.94
C GLU A 28 4.78 -8.95 2.56
N VAL A 29 3.83 -9.46 1.76
CA VAL A 29 2.56 -8.77 1.51
C VAL A 29 1.62 -9.04 2.68
N VAL A 30 1.32 -8.01 3.46
CA VAL A 30 0.42 -8.08 4.64
C VAL A 30 -1.03 -7.85 4.22
N THR A 31 -1.25 -6.88 3.34
CA THR A 31 -2.54 -6.63 2.69
C THR A 31 -2.28 -6.50 1.20
N PRO A 32 -2.96 -7.29 0.34
CA PRO A 32 -2.81 -7.19 -1.12
C PRO A 32 -3.31 -5.83 -1.63
N PHE A 33 -3.06 -5.54 -2.90
CA PHE A 33 -3.61 -4.34 -3.53
C PHE A 33 -5.14 -4.40 -3.58
N GLU A 34 -5.78 -3.37 -3.04
CA GLU A 34 -7.24 -3.21 -3.05
C GLU A 34 -7.62 -1.81 -3.56
N ASP A 35 -8.72 -1.71 -4.30
CA ASP A 35 -9.22 -0.43 -4.78
C ASP A 35 -9.64 0.48 -3.62
N THR A 36 -9.20 1.73 -3.67
CA THR A 36 -9.55 2.76 -2.70
C THR A 36 -10.65 3.65 -3.23
N HIS A 37 -11.41 4.29 -2.33
CA HIS A 37 -12.47 5.23 -2.71
C HIS A 37 -11.96 6.51 -3.40
N TYR A 38 -10.65 6.75 -3.38
CA TYR A 38 -9.99 7.89 -3.99
C TYR A 38 -9.25 7.54 -5.30
N GLY A 39 -9.60 6.42 -5.93
CA GLY A 39 -9.19 6.11 -7.31
C GLY A 39 -7.77 5.58 -7.45
N THR A 40 -7.25 4.92 -6.41
CA THR A 40 -5.96 4.23 -6.43
C THR A 40 -6.14 2.79 -5.96
N ARG A 41 -5.10 1.98 -6.09
CA ARG A 41 -4.98 0.71 -5.38
C ARG A 41 -3.92 0.84 -4.30
N GLU A 42 -4.21 0.37 -3.10
CA GLU A 42 -3.23 0.36 -2.01
C GLU A 42 -2.97 -1.05 -1.48
N ALA A 43 -1.72 -1.30 -1.12
CA ALA A 43 -1.28 -2.51 -0.45
C ALA A 43 -0.46 -2.15 0.80
N THR A 44 -0.34 -3.09 1.74
CA THR A 44 0.59 -2.97 2.86
C THR A 44 1.60 -4.10 2.79
N VAL A 45 2.88 -3.74 2.86
CA VAL A 45 3.99 -4.71 2.91
C VAL A 45 4.79 -4.55 4.20
N ARG A 46 5.44 -5.63 4.61
CA ARG A 46 6.43 -5.64 5.68
C ARG A 46 7.81 -5.88 5.09
N ASP A 47 8.77 -5.03 5.43
CA ASP A 47 10.17 -5.18 5.02
C ASP A 47 10.93 -6.19 5.93
N PRO A 48 12.16 -6.62 5.56
CA PRO A 48 12.95 -7.54 6.38
C PRO A 48 13.27 -7.04 7.80
N ASP A 49 13.23 -5.73 8.03
CA ASP A 49 13.43 -5.11 9.34
C ASP A 49 12.13 -5.10 10.17
N GLY A 50 11.01 -5.60 9.62
CA GLY A 50 9.72 -5.69 10.27
C GLY A 50 8.85 -4.43 10.17
N ARG A 51 9.26 -3.42 9.40
CA ARG A 51 8.53 -2.15 9.26
C ARG A 51 7.40 -2.29 8.25
N LEU A 52 6.29 -1.59 8.50
CA LEU A 52 5.13 -1.57 7.61
C LEU A 52 5.19 -0.38 6.65
N TRP A 53 5.00 -0.67 5.37
CA TRP A 53 4.96 0.32 4.30
C TRP A 53 3.62 0.26 3.56
N SER A 54 3.10 1.43 3.19
CA SER A 54 1.99 1.53 2.23
C SER A 54 2.55 1.65 0.83
N LEU A 55 2.02 0.83 -0.08
CA LEU A 55 2.24 0.96 -1.51
C LEU A 55 0.98 1.51 -2.15
N GLN A 56 1.15 2.35 -3.17
CA GLN A 56 0.03 2.85 -3.95
C GLN A 56 0.32 2.74 -5.44
N ALA A 57 -0.63 2.20 -6.19
CA ALA A 57 -0.61 2.14 -7.64
C ALA A 57 -1.84 2.86 -8.23
N PRO A 58 -1.79 3.31 -9.49
CA PRO A 58 -2.98 3.78 -10.19
C PRO A 58 -4.08 2.70 -10.20
N ALA A 59 -5.35 3.11 -10.08
CA ALA A 59 -6.45 2.19 -10.39
C ALA A 59 -6.43 1.88 -11.90
N GLY A 60 -6.65 0.61 -12.25
CA GLY A 60 -6.79 0.20 -13.65
C GLY A 60 -7.93 0.97 -14.34
N LYS A 61 -7.80 1.18 -15.66
CA LYS A 61 -8.82 1.85 -16.47
C LYS A 61 -10.05 0.96 -16.71
#